data_AF-A0A9P9WBM6-F1
#
_entry.id   AF-A0A9P9WBM6-F1
#
_cell.length_a   1.000
_cell.length_b   1.000
_cell.length_c   1.000
_cell.angle_alpha   90.00
_cell.angle_beta   90.00
_cell.angle_gamma   90.00
#
_symmetry.space_group_name_H-M   'P 1'
#
loop_
_entity.id
_entity.type
_entity.pdbx_description
1 polymer ?
#
loop_
_entity_poly.entity_id
_entity_poly.type
_entity_poly.pdbx_seq_one_letter_code
_entity_poly.pdbx_strand_id
1 'polypeptide(L)'
;MKRVRFVAIQVVCLFVVVFTVLLGYNSLFAGSWERWKPILLHPHSPPAENEGSRQAADAISPVTPPPPTNSVEKKLGDPRLYEVAPVYVASIMDPDYTVIPRLECPTLHEPRYGYLRATISSTPSSNLRYFFGLDLRQSFKVLPRLLGSIVEAVRFLGPSSCALSIVEGNSDDGTFEVLDLLQPELEKLGLKYIFRHTDVDSKEGERITKLAALRNMALEPLHSKSLHADKDTTVVFLNDVAVCSEDILELVHQRVLQSADMTCAMDWVYVGNDPTFYDVWVARTLKGNTFFDIPPDGNWNSAWNLFWNDSESKRRYQEMLPFQVYACWNGAAVFGAAPVLGLPPPNKEASHTVDSRRISFRSARQGECHVGEPTLFCKDMWWAGFGKIAVVPTVNLEYSDEAAKKIKDLKGYTSKWTESESKDSLRIEWASEPPENVKCMPGWENQSWRPWNETLEE
;
A
#
# COMPACT_ATOMS: atom_id res chain seq x y z
N MET A 1 70.06 22.01 13.01
CA MET A 1 69.20 23.00 12.30
C MET A 1 68.33 22.44 11.17
N LYS A 2 68.71 21.39 10.40
CA LYS A 2 67.87 20.86 9.29
C LYS A 2 66.67 19.99 9.73
N ARG A 3 66.79 19.21 10.81
CA ARG A 3 65.68 18.35 11.31
C ARG A 3 64.52 19.15 11.95
N VAL A 4 64.81 20.25 12.65
CA VAL A 4 63.78 21.08 13.28
C VAL A 4 62.94 21.84 12.23
N ARG A 5 63.56 22.25 11.11
CA ARG A 5 62.85 22.89 9.99
C ARG A 5 61.92 21.93 9.26
N PHE A 6 62.29 20.65 9.15
CA PHE A 6 61.47 19.67 8.44
C PHE A 6 60.19 19.29 9.22
N VAL A 7 60.30 19.14 10.55
CA VAL A 7 59.14 18.89 11.42
C VAL A 7 58.23 20.12 11.49
N ALA A 8 58.79 21.33 11.54
CA ALA A 8 58.00 22.56 11.53
C ALA A 8 57.18 22.72 10.22
N ILE A 9 57.76 22.38 9.07
CA ILE A 9 57.05 22.43 7.78
C ILE A 9 55.93 21.37 7.73
N GLN A 10 56.16 20.16 8.24
CA GLN A 10 55.12 19.13 8.28
C GLN A 10 53.95 19.49 9.20
N VAL A 11 54.23 20.10 10.36
CA VAL A 11 53.18 20.57 11.29
C VAL A 11 52.40 21.74 10.68
N VAL A 12 53.08 22.68 10.01
CA VAL A 12 52.40 23.80 9.33
C VAL A 12 51.53 23.30 8.17
N CYS A 13 52.00 22.34 7.37
CA CYS A 13 51.18 21.74 6.31
C CYS A 13 49.97 20.99 6.86
N LEU A 14 50.12 20.26 7.98
CA LEU A 14 48.99 19.56 8.61
C LEU A 14 47.96 20.55 9.17
N PHE A 15 48.42 21.65 9.79
CA PHE A 15 47.53 22.71 10.26
C PHE A 15 46.83 23.42 9.11
N VAL A 16 47.52 23.71 8.00
CA VAL A 16 46.89 24.34 6.82
C VAL A 16 45.83 23.44 6.20
N VAL A 17 46.07 22.12 6.10
CA VAL A 17 45.09 21.15 5.56
C VAL A 17 43.89 20.99 6.50
N VAL A 18 44.11 20.91 7.82
CA VAL A 18 43.00 20.84 8.80
C VAL A 18 42.20 22.15 8.81
N PHE A 19 42.86 23.31 8.66
CA PHE A 19 42.18 24.61 8.61
C PHE A 19 41.43 24.83 7.29
N THR A 20 41.93 24.37 6.13
CA THR A 20 41.17 24.41 4.87
C THR A 20 40.02 23.42 4.84
N VAL A 21 40.14 22.25 5.49
CA VAL A 21 39.02 21.32 5.65
C VAL A 21 37.97 21.92 6.59
N LEU A 22 38.35 22.52 7.73
CA LEU A 22 37.40 23.11 8.68
C LEU A 22 36.76 24.42 8.19
N LEU A 23 37.51 25.29 7.50
CA LEU A 23 36.96 26.51 6.90
C LEU A 23 36.18 26.22 5.61
N GLY A 24 36.62 25.25 4.81
CA GLY A 24 35.91 24.79 3.62
C GLY A 24 34.59 24.08 3.94
N TYR A 25 34.49 23.43 5.11
CA TYR A 25 33.24 22.83 5.59
C TYR A 25 32.16 23.87 5.90
N ASN A 26 32.55 25.04 6.43
CA ASN A 26 31.57 26.07 6.82
C ASN A 26 31.19 27.05 5.69
N SER A 27 32.00 27.19 4.64
CA SER A 27 31.68 28.10 3.51
C SER A 27 31.06 27.42 2.29
N LEU A 28 31.08 26.08 2.18
CA LEU A 28 30.42 25.34 1.10
C LEU A 28 29.00 24.84 1.44
N PHE A 29 28.59 24.91 2.71
CA PHE A 29 27.26 24.47 3.16
C PHE A 29 26.31 25.59 3.60
N ALA A 30 26.75 26.86 3.58
CA ALA A 30 25.93 28.00 4.00
C ALA A 30 25.14 28.68 2.85
N GLY A 31 25.35 28.26 1.59
CA GLY A 31 24.82 28.97 0.41
C GLY A 31 23.86 28.18 -0.49
N SER A 32 23.57 26.90 -0.22
CA SER A 32 22.75 26.04 -1.10
C SER A 32 21.53 25.40 -0.43
N TRP A 33 21.31 25.64 0.87
CA TRP A 33 20.22 25.00 1.61
C TRP A 33 18.82 25.58 1.33
N GLU A 34 18.72 26.83 0.87
CA GLU A 34 17.44 27.50 0.58
C GLU A 34 16.90 27.24 -0.84
N ARG A 35 17.63 26.50 -1.70
CA ARG A 35 17.25 26.28 -3.11
C ARG A 35 16.93 24.84 -3.49
N TRP A 36 16.97 23.94 -2.50
CA TRP A 36 16.61 22.53 -2.63
C TRP A 36 15.62 22.16 -1.53
N LYS A 37 14.36 22.60 -1.68
CA LYS A 37 13.23 21.92 -1.06
C LYS A 37 12.70 20.89 -2.07
N PRO A 38 13.16 19.63 -2.05
CA PRO A 38 12.30 18.57 -2.53
C PRO A 38 11.06 18.57 -1.63
N ILE A 39 9.88 18.46 -2.23
CA ILE A 39 8.62 18.21 -1.54
C ILE A 39 8.81 16.85 -0.85
N LEU A 40 9.31 16.90 0.38
CA LEU A 40 9.38 15.76 1.27
C LEU A 40 7.94 15.42 1.64
N LEU A 41 7.52 14.23 1.22
CA LEU A 41 6.49 13.49 1.91
C LEU A 41 6.94 13.41 3.37
N HIS A 42 6.39 14.27 4.23
CA HIS A 42 6.51 14.04 5.67
C HIS A 42 5.95 12.64 5.94
N PRO A 43 6.61 11.81 6.76
CA PRO A 43 5.95 10.62 7.29
C PRO A 43 4.59 11.08 7.81
N HIS A 44 3.51 10.52 7.24
CA HIS A 44 2.17 11.03 7.49
C HIS A 44 1.94 11.05 8.99
N SER A 45 1.96 12.24 9.56
CA SER A 45 1.43 12.45 10.90
C SER A 45 -0.07 12.14 10.80
N PRO A 46 -0.67 11.51 11.83
CA PRO A 46 -2.10 11.56 11.97
C PRO A 46 -2.57 13.01 11.84
N PRO A 47 -3.72 13.27 11.20
CA PRO A 47 -4.18 14.64 11.01
C PRO A 47 -4.26 15.35 12.36
N ALA A 48 -3.59 16.51 12.47
CA ALA A 48 -3.66 17.34 13.67
C ALA A 48 -5.10 17.87 13.83
N GLU A 49 -5.70 17.65 14.99
CA GLU A 49 -6.96 18.31 15.35
C GLU A 49 -6.71 19.82 15.46
N ASN A 50 -7.42 20.61 14.65
CA ASN A 50 -7.58 22.03 14.96
C ASN A 50 -8.51 22.15 16.19
N GLU A 51 -7.94 22.35 17.37
CA GLU A 51 -8.68 22.82 18.55
C GLU A 51 -9.23 24.22 18.27
N GLY A 52 -10.41 24.29 17.65
CA GLY A 52 -10.90 25.55 17.11
C GLY A 52 -12.40 25.63 16.81
N SER A 53 -13.26 24.89 17.51
CA SER A 53 -14.72 25.19 17.53
C SER A 53 -15.47 24.38 18.59
N ARG A 54 -15.32 24.78 19.86
CA ARG A 54 -16.40 24.56 20.84
C ARG A 54 -17.54 25.53 20.51
N GLN A 55 -18.46 25.13 19.65
CA GLN A 55 -19.80 25.72 19.61
C GLN A 55 -20.87 24.63 19.63
N ALA A 56 -21.90 24.95 20.43
CA ALA A 56 -23.02 24.14 20.89
C ALA A 56 -23.57 23.09 19.92
N ALA A 57 -23.91 21.95 20.51
CA ALA A 57 -24.67 20.88 19.93
C ALA A 57 -26.08 21.35 19.52
N ASP A 58 -26.40 21.18 18.24
CA ASP A 58 -27.78 21.08 17.76
C ASP A 58 -27.91 19.80 16.92
N ALA A 59 -29.04 19.12 17.12
CA ALA A 59 -29.32 17.77 16.64
C ALA A 59 -29.15 17.62 15.11
N ILE A 60 -28.21 16.77 14.70
CA ILE A 60 -27.99 16.42 13.29
C ILE A 60 -29.07 15.41 12.86
N SER A 61 -30.01 15.87 12.05
CA SER A 61 -30.91 15.00 11.28
C SER A 61 -30.11 14.27 10.18
N PRO A 62 -30.50 13.05 9.78
CA PRO A 62 -29.78 12.28 8.77
C PRO A 62 -29.74 13.04 7.44
N VAL A 63 -28.55 13.46 7.03
CA VAL A 63 -28.32 14.06 5.71
C VAL A 63 -28.35 12.92 4.69
N THR A 64 -29.48 12.77 4.00
CA THR A 64 -29.53 11.99 2.76
C THR A 64 -28.57 12.60 1.74
N PRO A 65 -27.73 11.81 1.06
CA PRO A 65 -26.84 12.32 0.04
C PRO A 65 -27.66 12.97 -1.09
N PRO A 66 -27.17 14.07 -1.69
CA PRO A 66 -27.84 14.68 -2.83
C PRO A 66 -27.93 13.67 -3.98
N PRO A 67 -29.02 13.70 -4.77
CA PRO A 67 -29.14 12.81 -5.93
C PRO A 67 -27.98 13.07 -6.91
N PRO A 68 -27.49 12.05 -7.62
CA PRO A 68 -26.36 12.19 -8.53
C PRO A 68 -26.72 13.17 -9.64
N THR A 69 -26.05 14.32 -9.66
CA THR A 69 -26.05 15.24 -10.80
C THR A 69 -25.32 14.56 -11.95
N ASN A 70 -26.08 14.15 -12.98
CA ASN A 70 -25.64 13.47 -14.20
C ASN A 70 -24.84 14.38 -15.16
N SER A 71 -23.92 15.18 -14.65
CA SER A 71 -22.93 15.89 -15.48
C SER A 71 -21.54 15.60 -14.93
N VAL A 72 -21.03 14.40 -15.20
CA VAL A 72 -19.59 14.16 -15.09
C VAL A 72 -18.95 14.97 -16.21
N GLU A 73 -18.48 16.18 -15.90
CA GLU A 73 -17.58 16.89 -16.81
C GLU A 73 -16.39 15.96 -17.04
N LYS A 74 -16.18 15.55 -18.29
CA LYS A 74 -15.02 14.75 -18.66
C LYS A 74 -13.80 15.64 -18.45
N LYS A 75 -12.93 15.30 -17.48
CA LYS A 75 -11.64 15.97 -17.30
C LYS A 75 -10.93 16.04 -18.65
N LEU A 76 -10.55 17.25 -19.04
CA LEU A 76 -9.78 17.51 -20.23
C LEU A 76 -8.31 17.55 -19.81
N GLY A 77 -7.50 16.60 -20.30
CA GLY A 77 -6.06 16.56 -20.00
C GLY A 77 -5.29 17.73 -20.61
N ASP A 78 -4.07 17.98 -20.14
CA ASP A 78 -3.17 19.00 -20.70
C ASP A 78 -2.61 18.50 -22.04
N PRO A 79 -2.81 19.22 -23.17
CA PRO A 79 -2.27 18.84 -24.47
C PRO A 79 -0.76 18.58 -24.48
N ARG A 80 0.01 19.30 -23.64
CA ARG A 80 1.47 19.11 -23.53
C ARG A 80 1.83 17.80 -22.84
N LEU A 81 1.03 17.36 -21.87
CA LEU A 81 1.24 16.10 -21.17
C LEU A 81 0.82 14.91 -22.06
N TYR A 82 -0.17 15.10 -22.93
CA TYR A 82 -0.49 14.13 -23.98
C TYR A 82 0.64 13.91 -25.00
N GLU A 83 1.53 14.89 -25.22
CA GLU A 83 2.69 14.71 -26.11
C GLU A 83 3.72 13.72 -25.54
N VAL A 84 3.87 13.66 -24.21
CA VAL A 84 4.85 12.77 -23.55
C VAL A 84 4.26 11.43 -23.10
N ALA A 85 2.95 11.36 -22.85
CA ALA A 85 2.26 10.17 -22.37
C ALA A 85 2.46 8.90 -23.24
N PRO A 86 2.56 8.96 -24.59
CA PRO A 86 2.78 7.76 -25.41
C PRO A 86 4.06 6.99 -25.08
N VAL A 87 5.13 7.67 -24.66
CA VAL A 87 6.39 7.00 -24.26
C VAL A 87 6.17 6.20 -22.97
N TYR A 88 5.37 6.73 -22.04
CA TYR A 88 4.98 6.04 -20.81
C TYR A 88 4.08 4.84 -21.09
N VAL A 89 3.09 4.99 -21.97
CA VAL A 89 2.23 3.89 -22.42
C VAL A 89 3.08 2.76 -23.03
N ALA A 90 4.04 3.10 -23.91
CA ALA A 90 4.95 2.11 -24.48
C ALA A 90 5.79 1.41 -23.41
N SER A 91 6.33 2.14 -22.44
CA SER A 91 7.09 1.57 -21.31
C SER A 91 6.27 0.69 -20.38
N ILE A 92 4.96 0.95 -20.24
CA ILE A 92 4.04 0.12 -19.46
C ILE A 92 3.69 -1.17 -20.21
N MET A 93 3.44 -1.07 -21.51
CA MET A 93 2.97 -2.21 -22.30
C MET A 93 4.11 -3.15 -22.72
N ASP A 94 5.34 -2.68 -22.81
CA ASP A 94 6.50 -3.46 -23.25
C ASP A 94 7.63 -3.42 -22.20
N PRO A 95 7.90 -4.54 -21.49
CA PRO A 95 8.96 -4.61 -20.50
C PRO A 95 10.36 -4.39 -21.10
N ASP A 96 10.55 -4.67 -22.39
CA ASP A 96 11.82 -4.47 -23.11
C ASP A 96 12.02 -3.01 -23.55
N TYR A 97 10.95 -2.19 -23.54
CA TYR A 97 11.02 -0.77 -23.88
C TYR A 97 11.54 0.07 -22.69
N THR A 98 12.85 0.12 -22.56
CA THR A 98 13.60 0.68 -21.42
C THR A 98 13.98 2.17 -21.57
N VAL A 99 13.28 2.91 -22.45
CA VAL A 99 13.52 4.35 -22.67
C VAL A 99 13.31 5.17 -21.40
N ILE A 100 12.29 4.84 -20.60
CA ILE A 100 12.09 5.41 -19.27
C ILE A 100 12.76 4.49 -18.24
N PRO A 101 13.78 4.98 -17.50
CA PRO A 101 14.38 4.22 -16.41
C PRO A 101 13.32 3.88 -15.35
N ARG A 102 13.36 2.65 -14.86
CA ARG A 102 12.44 2.10 -13.86
C ARG A 102 13.14 1.02 -13.04
N LEU A 103 12.56 0.60 -11.92
CA LEU A 103 13.08 -0.52 -11.15
C LEU A 103 13.16 -1.79 -12.02
N GLU A 104 14.35 -2.36 -12.11
CA GLU A 104 14.60 -3.66 -12.72
C GLU A 104 14.00 -4.76 -11.83
N CYS A 105 13.21 -5.65 -12.42
CA CYS A 105 12.57 -6.74 -11.72
C CYS A 105 13.09 -8.08 -12.23
N PRO A 106 13.22 -9.10 -11.37
CA PRO A 106 13.61 -10.44 -11.79
C PRO A 106 12.60 -11.05 -12.77
N THR A 107 13.08 -11.94 -13.63
CA THR A 107 12.22 -12.75 -14.48
C THR A 107 11.33 -13.64 -13.62
N LEU A 108 10.04 -13.70 -13.97
CA LEU A 108 9.06 -14.44 -13.20
C LEU A 108 9.35 -15.95 -13.17
N HIS A 109 9.40 -16.53 -11.98
CA HIS A 109 9.52 -17.98 -11.79
C HIS A 109 8.17 -18.69 -11.98
N GLU A 110 7.87 -19.07 -13.23
CA GLU A 110 6.55 -19.63 -13.59
C GLU A 110 6.07 -20.83 -12.75
N PRO A 111 6.90 -21.84 -12.39
CA PRO A 111 6.41 -23.05 -11.73
C PRO A 111 5.75 -22.81 -10.36
N ARG A 112 6.23 -21.81 -9.59
CA ARG A 112 5.68 -21.49 -8.26
C ARG A 112 4.25 -20.96 -8.33
N TYR A 113 3.97 -20.15 -9.36
CA TYR A 113 2.71 -19.44 -9.53
C TYR A 113 1.79 -20.08 -10.60
N GLY A 114 2.24 -21.13 -11.29
CA GLY A 114 1.56 -21.70 -12.44
C GLY A 114 0.11 -22.13 -12.17
N TYR A 115 -0.21 -22.54 -10.94
CA TYR A 115 -1.57 -22.91 -10.53
C TYR A 115 -2.54 -21.73 -10.42
N LEU A 116 -2.03 -20.49 -10.36
CA LEU A 116 -2.83 -19.27 -10.35
C LEU A 116 -3.36 -18.91 -11.74
N ARG A 117 -2.72 -19.41 -12.80
CA ARG A 117 -3.17 -19.19 -14.19
C ARG A 117 -4.62 -19.67 -14.33
N ALA A 118 -5.43 -18.91 -15.07
CA ALA A 118 -6.70 -19.43 -15.53
C ALA A 118 -6.42 -20.67 -16.40
N THR A 119 -6.89 -21.85 -15.96
CA THR A 119 -6.87 -23.02 -16.83
C THR A 119 -7.76 -22.72 -18.02
N ILE A 120 -7.28 -23.02 -19.22
CA ILE A 120 -8.10 -23.07 -20.44
C ILE A 120 -9.02 -24.29 -20.28
N SER A 121 -10.00 -24.20 -19.37
CA SER A 121 -11.08 -25.16 -19.31
C SER A 121 -11.85 -25.03 -20.62
N SER A 122 -12.25 -26.16 -21.19
CA SER A 122 -13.13 -26.24 -22.37
C SER A 122 -14.50 -25.58 -22.14
N THR A 123 -14.78 -25.16 -20.91
CA THR A 123 -15.86 -24.26 -20.52
C THR A 123 -15.25 -22.94 -20.05
N PRO A 124 -15.46 -21.81 -20.75
CA PRO A 124 -15.05 -20.51 -20.24
C PRO A 124 -15.80 -20.27 -18.93
N SER A 125 -15.09 -20.30 -17.81
CA SER A 125 -15.61 -19.71 -16.59
C SER A 125 -15.76 -18.22 -16.88
N SER A 126 -17.01 -17.75 -16.95
CA SER A 126 -17.34 -16.33 -17.16
C SER A 126 -16.93 -15.44 -15.99
N ASN A 127 -16.49 -16.02 -14.88
CA ASN A 127 -16.33 -15.33 -13.62
C ASN A 127 -14.96 -14.66 -13.51
N LEU A 128 -14.96 -13.48 -12.90
CA LEU A 128 -13.75 -12.73 -12.62
C LEU A 128 -12.92 -13.45 -11.54
N ARG A 129 -11.66 -13.74 -11.82
CA ARG A 129 -10.76 -14.35 -10.82
C ARG A 129 -9.92 -13.31 -10.08
N TYR A 130 -9.47 -12.27 -10.79
CA TYR A 130 -8.58 -11.26 -10.24
C TYR A 130 -9.10 -9.85 -10.54
N PHE A 131 -9.28 -9.05 -9.51
CA PHE A 131 -9.67 -7.64 -9.63
C PHE A 131 -8.54 -6.78 -9.10
N PHE A 132 -7.92 -5.98 -9.96
CA PHE A 132 -6.89 -5.02 -9.58
C PHE A 132 -7.55 -3.67 -9.29
N GLY A 133 -7.29 -3.10 -8.12
CA GLY A 133 -7.82 -1.80 -7.69
C GLY A 133 -6.70 -0.85 -7.28
N LEU A 134 -6.75 0.39 -7.76
CA LEU A 134 -5.80 1.45 -7.41
C LEU A 134 -6.50 2.80 -7.27
N ASP A 135 -6.01 3.61 -6.33
CA ASP A 135 -6.27 5.05 -6.25
C ASP A 135 -4.95 5.77 -6.52
N LEU A 136 -4.89 6.62 -7.55
CA LEU A 136 -3.65 7.27 -8.00
C LEU A 136 -3.79 8.79 -8.01
N ARG A 137 -2.76 9.48 -7.53
CA ARG A 137 -2.65 10.94 -7.59
C ARG A 137 -1.18 11.32 -7.62
N GLN A 138 -0.79 12.14 -8.60
CA GLN A 138 0.61 12.55 -8.79
C GLN A 138 1.60 11.36 -8.89
N SER A 139 1.20 10.29 -9.59
CA SER A 139 1.94 9.03 -9.64
C SER A 139 2.75 8.88 -10.94
N PHE A 140 2.85 9.92 -11.77
CA PHE A 140 3.38 9.85 -13.15
C PHE A 140 4.74 9.14 -13.26
N LYS A 141 5.64 9.41 -12.31
CA LYS A 141 6.99 8.85 -12.31
C LYS A 141 7.04 7.34 -12.08
N VAL A 142 6.15 6.80 -11.24
CA VAL A 142 6.16 5.37 -10.87
C VAL A 142 5.30 4.52 -11.81
N LEU A 143 4.44 5.14 -12.63
CA LEU A 143 3.53 4.41 -13.54
C LEU A 143 4.21 3.35 -14.40
N PRO A 144 5.39 3.59 -15.03
CA PRO A 144 6.06 2.58 -15.85
C PRO A 144 6.36 1.28 -15.09
N ARG A 145 6.82 1.38 -13.84
CA ARG A 145 7.08 0.18 -13.01
C ARG A 145 5.77 -0.41 -12.49
N LEU A 146 4.90 0.42 -11.91
CA LEU A 146 3.67 -0.03 -11.28
C LEU A 146 2.74 -0.72 -12.27
N LEU A 147 2.33 -0.01 -13.33
CA LEU A 147 1.38 -0.54 -14.31
C LEU A 147 2.04 -1.57 -15.23
N GLY A 148 3.34 -1.45 -15.51
CA GLY A 148 4.11 -2.48 -16.22
C GLY A 148 4.07 -3.82 -15.47
N SER A 149 4.30 -3.82 -14.15
CA SER A 149 4.17 -5.02 -13.31
C SER A 149 2.76 -5.60 -13.29
N ILE A 150 1.74 -4.75 -13.27
CA ILE A 150 0.34 -5.20 -13.33
C ILE A 150 0.07 -5.86 -14.69
N VAL A 151 0.50 -5.25 -15.80
CA VAL A 151 0.35 -5.82 -17.15
C VAL A 151 1.08 -7.16 -17.26
N GLU A 152 2.30 -7.28 -16.75
CA GLU A 152 3.04 -8.55 -16.67
C GLU A 152 2.28 -9.62 -15.86
N ALA A 153 1.77 -9.26 -14.67
CA ALA A 153 0.99 -10.17 -13.84
C ALA A 153 -0.34 -10.58 -14.51
N VAL A 154 -1.03 -9.65 -15.16
CA VAL A 154 -2.27 -9.91 -15.91
C VAL A 154 -2.01 -10.84 -17.09
N ARG A 155 -0.91 -10.62 -17.85
CA ARG A 155 -0.48 -11.53 -18.93
C ARG A 155 -0.24 -12.94 -18.39
N PHE A 156 0.39 -13.05 -17.22
CA PHE A 156 0.63 -14.33 -16.56
C PHE A 156 -0.66 -15.02 -16.13
N LEU A 157 -1.57 -14.30 -15.45
CA LEU A 157 -2.81 -14.84 -14.87
C LEU A 157 -3.87 -15.17 -15.93
N GLY A 158 -3.85 -14.43 -17.05
CA GLY A 158 -4.83 -14.51 -18.13
C GLY A 158 -5.74 -13.27 -18.15
N PRO A 159 -5.62 -12.37 -19.14
CA PRO A 159 -6.34 -11.10 -19.18
C PRO A 159 -7.86 -11.21 -19.08
N SER A 160 -8.46 -12.25 -19.67
CA SER A 160 -9.90 -12.49 -19.64
C SER A 160 -10.46 -12.81 -18.25
N SER A 161 -9.59 -13.28 -17.34
CA SER A 161 -9.93 -13.56 -15.93
C SER A 161 -9.66 -12.38 -15.00
N CYS A 162 -9.16 -11.26 -15.55
CA CYS A 162 -8.73 -10.08 -14.82
C CYS A 162 -9.62 -8.86 -15.14
N ALA A 163 -9.66 -7.91 -14.21
CA ALA A 163 -10.15 -6.56 -14.41
C ALA A 163 -9.22 -5.59 -13.69
N LEU A 164 -9.06 -4.38 -14.24
CA LEU A 164 -8.25 -3.31 -13.65
C LEU A 164 -9.13 -2.07 -13.46
N SER A 165 -9.28 -1.63 -12.22
CA SER A 165 -10.04 -0.46 -11.82
C SER A 165 -9.09 0.57 -11.24
N ILE A 166 -9.04 1.76 -11.85
CA ILE A 166 -8.19 2.87 -11.40
C ILE A 166 -9.05 4.10 -11.18
N VAL A 167 -8.96 4.65 -9.98
CA VAL A 167 -9.48 5.98 -9.63
C VAL A 167 -8.31 6.96 -9.64
N GLU A 168 -8.35 7.94 -10.53
CA GLU A 168 -7.37 9.03 -10.58
C GLU A 168 -7.95 10.28 -9.91
N GLY A 169 -7.18 10.84 -8.95
CA GLY A 169 -7.54 12.08 -8.26
C GLY A 169 -7.18 13.35 -9.04
N ASN A 170 -6.99 14.47 -8.36
CA ASN A 170 -6.54 15.70 -9.02
C ASN A 170 -5.02 15.71 -9.24
N SER A 171 -4.55 15.06 -10.32
CA SER A 171 -3.15 15.13 -10.77
C SER A 171 -2.94 16.15 -11.89
N ASP A 172 -1.77 16.80 -11.87
CA ASP A 172 -1.29 17.77 -12.87
C ASP A 172 0.06 17.40 -13.52
N ASP A 173 0.57 16.19 -13.25
CA ASP A 173 1.92 15.75 -13.62
C ASP A 173 1.99 14.82 -14.85
N GLY A 174 0.85 14.46 -15.43
CA GLY A 174 0.75 13.52 -16.54
C GLY A 174 0.08 12.20 -16.17
N THR A 175 -0.24 11.99 -14.88
CA THR A 175 -0.87 10.74 -14.42
C THR A 175 -2.17 10.47 -15.17
N PHE A 176 -3.05 11.47 -15.30
CA PHE A 176 -4.32 11.33 -16.00
C PHE A 176 -4.13 10.96 -17.47
N GLU A 177 -3.25 11.66 -18.18
CA GLU A 177 -3.03 11.50 -19.62
C GLU A 177 -2.49 10.11 -19.95
N VAL A 178 -1.58 9.58 -19.13
CA VAL A 178 -1.07 8.20 -19.30
C VAL A 178 -2.19 7.18 -19.09
N LEU A 179 -3.01 7.35 -18.05
CA LEU A 179 -4.11 6.43 -17.73
C LEU A 179 -5.23 6.46 -18.78
N ASP A 180 -5.50 7.62 -19.36
CA ASP A 180 -6.45 7.82 -20.46
C ASP A 180 -5.95 7.14 -21.74
N LEU A 181 -4.67 7.34 -22.11
CA LEU A 181 -4.08 6.71 -23.31
C LEU A 181 -3.80 5.21 -23.18
N LEU A 182 -3.78 4.66 -21.96
CA LEU A 182 -3.63 3.20 -21.75
C LEU A 182 -4.85 2.40 -22.17
N GLN A 183 -6.04 2.99 -22.15
CA GLN A 183 -7.30 2.28 -22.39
C GLN A 183 -7.31 1.41 -23.66
N PRO A 184 -7.00 1.94 -24.87
CA PRO A 184 -7.01 1.13 -26.09
C PRO A 184 -5.99 -0.03 -26.06
N GLU A 185 -4.86 0.12 -25.37
CA GLU A 185 -3.84 -0.94 -25.28
C GLU A 185 -4.26 -2.07 -24.34
N LEU A 186 -4.90 -1.74 -23.22
CA LEU A 186 -5.44 -2.72 -22.28
C LEU A 186 -6.67 -3.44 -22.85
N GLU A 187 -7.52 -2.75 -23.60
CA GLU A 187 -8.65 -3.36 -24.31
C GLU A 187 -8.16 -4.34 -25.40
N LYS A 188 -7.12 -3.99 -26.17
CA LYS A 188 -6.49 -4.91 -27.13
C LYS A 188 -5.90 -6.16 -26.46
N LEU A 189 -5.39 -6.02 -25.24
CA LEU A 189 -4.92 -7.15 -24.42
C LEU A 189 -6.07 -8.05 -23.95
N GLY A 190 -7.33 -7.61 -24.08
CA GLY A 190 -8.52 -8.31 -23.58
C GLY A 190 -8.75 -8.11 -22.07
N LEU A 191 -8.12 -7.10 -21.48
CA LEU A 191 -8.32 -6.73 -20.07
C LEU A 191 -9.52 -5.79 -19.94
N LYS A 192 -10.41 -6.07 -18.99
CA LYS A 192 -11.49 -5.15 -18.61
C LYS A 192 -10.88 -3.98 -17.83
N TYR A 193 -10.79 -2.80 -18.44
CA TYR A 193 -10.26 -1.60 -17.80
C TYR A 193 -11.40 -0.64 -17.41
N ILE A 194 -11.44 -0.26 -16.13
CA ILE A 194 -12.39 0.71 -15.57
C ILE A 194 -11.57 1.89 -15.07
N PHE A 195 -11.66 3.01 -15.79
CA PHE A 195 -10.98 4.23 -15.44
C PHE A 195 -11.97 5.31 -15.00
N ARG A 196 -11.71 5.93 -13.85
CA ARG A 196 -12.55 7.01 -13.32
C ARG A 196 -11.67 8.14 -12.80
N HIS A 197 -11.99 9.36 -13.21
CA HIS A 197 -11.43 10.57 -12.60
C HIS A 197 -12.35 11.08 -11.48
N THR A 198 -11.77 11.70 -10.45
CA THR A 198 -12.49 12.32 -9.33
C THR A 198 -11.80 13.57 -8.79
N ASP A 199 -12.59 14.58 -8.44
CA ASP A 199 -12.13 15.81 -7.78
C ASP A 199 -11.95 15.67 -6.26
N VAL A 200 -12.13 14.46 -5.71
CA VAL A 200 -11.98 14.23 -4.28
C VAL A 200 -10.52 14.47 -3.85
N ASP A 201 -10.28 15.59 -3.16
CA ASP A 201 -9.01 15.87 -2.51
C ASP A 201 -9.00 15.39 -1.06
N SER A 202 -8.17 14.40 -0.74
CA SER A 202 -7.98 13.89 0.62
C SER A 202 -7.20 14.83 1.54
N LYS A 203 -6.63 15.92 1.01
CA LYS A 203 -5.99 16.98 1.80
C LYS A 203 -6.97 18.02 2.32
N GLU A 204 -8.22 18.02 1.83
CA GLU A 204 -9.26 18.96 2.24
C GLU A 204 -10.39 18.26 3.03
N GLY A 205 -10.75 18.84 4.18
CA GLY A 205 -11.79 18.32 5.06
C GLY A 205 -11.37 17.03 5.80
N GLU A 206 -12.33 16.14 6.04
CA GLU A 206 -12.12 14.89 6.77
C GLU A 206 -11.35 13.87 5.93
N ARG A 207 -10.02 13.89 6.07
CA ARG A 207 -9.06 13.09 5.28
C ARG A 207 -9.42 11.61 5.23
N ILE A 208 -9.73 10.97 6.37
CA ILE A 208 -10.02 9.53 6.43
C ILE A 208 -11.31 9.19 5.67
N THR A 209 -12.34 10.03 5.79
CA THR A 209 -13.59 9.85 5.03
C THR A 209 -13.35 9.96 3.53
N LYS A 210 -12.47 10.88 3.10
CA LYS A 210 -12.11 11.03 1.68
C LYS A 210 -11.29 9.84 1.16
N LEU A 211 -10.28 9.37 1.91
CA LEU A 211 -9.51 8.17 1.56
C LEU A 211 -10.40 6.94 1.47
N ALA A 212 -11.33 6.77 2.41
CA ALA A 212 -12.34 5.72 2.35
C ALA A 212 -13.22 5.81 1.10
N ALA A 213 -13.66 7.02 0.74
CA ALA A 213 -14.45 7.23 -0.47
C ALA A 213 -13.69 6.86 -1.74
N LEU A 214 -12.40 7.20 -1.84
CA LEU A 214 -11.53 6.84 -2.98
C LEU A 214 -11.41 5.31 -3.11
N ARG A 215 -11.00 4.61 -2.05
CA ARG A 215 -10.85 3.14 -2.09
C ARG A 215 -12.16 2.43 -2.41
N ASN A 216 -13.28 2.90 -1.85
CA ASN A 216 -14.59 2.37 -2.19
C ASN A 216 -14.95 2.63 -3.65
N MET A 217 -14.55 3.76 -4.22
CA MET A 217 -14.75 4.08 -5.62
C MET A 217 -13.97 3.14 -6.54
N ALA A 218 -12.74 2.77 -6.17
CA ALA A 218 -11.94 1.78 -6.91
C ALA A 218 -12.52 0.37 -6.83
N LEU A 219 -13.16 0.01 -5.71
CA LEU A 219 -13.82 -1.29 -5.54
C LEU A 219 -15.26 -1.36 -6.06
N GLU A 220 -15.92 -0.22 -6.28
CA GLU A 220 -17.31 -0.14 -6.69
C GLU A 220 -17.63 -1.04 -7.90
N PRO A 221 -16.78 -1.14 -8.95
CA PRO A 221 -17.06 -1.98 -10.11
C PRO A 221 -17.26 -3.48 -9.81
N LEU A 222 -16.74 -4.01 -8.69
CA LEU A 222 -16.98 -5.40 -8.27
C LEU A 222 -18.47 -5.74 -8.14
N HIS A 223 -19.32 -4.75 -7.87
CA HIS A 223 -20.76 -4.92 -7.74
C HIS A 223 -21.48 -4.99 -9.10
N SER A 224 -20.78 -4.68 -10.18
CA SER A 224 -21.36 -4.76 -11.52
C SER A 224 -21.54 -6.22 -11.93
N LYS A 225 -22.77 -6.54 -12.37
CA LYS A 225 -23.09 -7.85 -12.96
C LYS A 225 -22.24 -8.16 -14.19
N SER A 226 -21.73 -7.13 -14.90
CA SER A 226 -20.88 -7.33 -16.08
C SER A 226 -19.49 -7.86 -15.77
N LEU A 227 -19.01 -7.68 -14.53
CA LEU A 227 -17.72 -8.23 -14.13
C LEU A 227 -17.82 -9.70 -13.74
N HIS A 228 -18.99 -10.17 -13.30
CA HIS A 228 -19.17 -11.53 -12.79
C HIS A 228 -18.20 -11.86 -11.63
N ALA A 229 -17.99 -10.90 -10.72
CA ALA A 229 -17.26 -11.14 -9.49
C ALA A 229 -18.10 -12.00 -8.52
N ASP A 230 -17.44 -12.89 -7.79
CA ASP A 230 -18.05 -13.77 -6.80
C ASP A 230 -17.17 -13.90 -5.56
N LYS A 231 -17.56 -14.79 -4.63
CA LYS A 231 -16.80 -15.02 -3.38
C LYS A 231 -15.37 -15.50 -3.58
N ASP A 232 -15.06 -16.11 -4.73
CA ASP A 232 -13.75 -16.69 -5.04
C ASP A 232 -12.87 -15.70 -5.82
N THR A 233 -13.42 -14.56 -6.27
CA THR A 233 -12.66 -13.43 -6.81
C THR A 233 -11.63 -12.94 -5.78
N THR A 234 -10.39 -12.79 -6.23
CA THR A 234 -9.29 -12.20 -5.47
C THR A 234 -9.13 -10.74 -5.86
N VAL A 235 -9.21 -9.84 -4.89
CA VAL A 235 -8.90 -8.42 -5.05
C VAL A 235 -7.42 -8.20 -4.79
N VAL A 236 -6.73 -7.54 -5.71
CA VAL A 236 -5.34 -7.08 -5.60
C VAL A 236 -5.38 -5.56 -5.56
N PHE A 237 -5.23 -4.98 -4.38
CA PHE A 237 -5.22 -3.54 -4.20
C PHE A 237 -3.79 -3.03 -4.03
N LEU A 238 -3.37 -2.11 -4.89
CA LEU A 238 -2.01 -1.55 -4.89
C LEU A 238 -2.07 -0.04 -4.70
N ASN A 239 -1.18 0.49 -3.88
CA ASN A 239 -0.90 1.93 -3.87
C ASN A 239 0.07 2.26 -5.04
N ASP A 240 0.57 3.50 -5.08
CA ASP A 240 1.54 4.02 -6.05
C ASP A 240 2.98 3.59 -5.78
N VAL A 241 3.20 2.28 -5.65
CA VAL A 241 4.50 1.67 -5.31
C VAL A 241 5.28 1.19 -6.54
N ALA A 242 6.61 1.22 -6.44
CA ALA A 242 7.51 0.56 -7.38
C ALA A 242 7.57 -0.96 -7.05
N VAL A 243 6.56 -1.68 -7.53
CA VAL A 243 6.34 -3.11 -7.29
C VAL A 243 6.83 -3.96 -8.47
N CYS A 244 7.30 -5.19 -8.24
CA CYS A 244 7.60 -6.18 -9.27
C CYS A 244 6.43 -7.15 -9.52
N SER A 245 6.35 -7.77 -10.70
CA SER A 245 5.31 -8.76 -11.01
C SER A 245 5.36 -9.98 -10.08
N GLU A 246 6.55 -10.41 -9.65
CA GLU A 246 6.72 -11.46 -8.63
C GLU A 246 6.15 -11.07 -7.26
N ASP A 247 6.18 -9.79 -6.87
CA ASP A 247 5.68 -9.32 -5.58
C ASP A 247 4.14 -9.46 -5.54
N ILE A 248 3.49 -9.03 -6.63
CA ILE A 248 2.04 -9.16 -6.81
C ILE A 248 1.62 -10.63 -6.75
N LEU A 249 2.30 -11.49 -7.52
CA LEU A 249 1.97 -12.90 -7.62
C LEU A 249 2.26 -13.66 -6.31
N GLU A 250 3.27 -13.25 -5.55
CA GLU A 250 3.54 -13.83 -4.23
C GLU A 250 2.47 -13.48 -3.21
N LEU A 251 1.95 -12.24 -3.20
CA LEU A 251 0.83 -11.88 -2.31
C LEU A 251 -0.42 -12.72 -2.62
N VAL A 252 -0.74 -12.89 -3.92
CA VAL A 252 -1.84 -13.76 -4.37
C VAL A 252 -1.57 -15.22 -4.02
N HIS A 253 -0.35 -15.70 -4.24
CA HIS A 253 0.08 -17.06 -3.89
C HIS A 253 -0.11 -17.32 -2.40
N GLN A 254 0.38 -16.45 -1.52
CA GLN A 254 0.26 -16.62 -0.08
C GLN A 254 -1.19 -16.55 0.37
N ARG A 255 -2.03 -15.71 -0.25
CA ARG A 255 -3.47 -15.70 0.05
C ARG A 255 -4.09 -17.07 -0.20
N VAL A 256 -3.88 -17.62 -1.39
CA VAL A 256 -4.44 -18.92 -1.78
C VAL A 256 -3.83 -20.06 -0.97
N LEU A 257 -2.50 -20.10 -0.88
CA LEU A 257 -1.76 -21.11 -0.14
C LEU A 257 -2.30 -21.17 1.28
N GLN A 258 -2.24 -20.07 2.03
CA GLN A 258 -2.61 -20.04 3.44
C GLN A 258 -4.13 -20.15 3.70
N SER A 259 -4.95 -20.10 2.64
CA SER A 259 -6.39 -19.87 2.76
C SER A 259 -6.68 -18.64 3.62
N ALA A 260 -5.90 -17.58 3.40
CA ALA A 260 -6.01 -16.32 4.09
C ALA A 260 -7.16 -15.49 3.51
N ASP A 261 -7.79 -14.70 4.37
CA ASP A 261 -8.80 -13.74 3.97
C ASP A 261 -8.13 -12.53 3.31
N MET A 262 -6.95 -12.15 3.82
CA MET A 262 -6.14 -11.02 3.36
C MET A 262 -4.64 -11.25 3.57
N THR A 263 -3.82 -10.82 2.63
CA THR A 263 -2.36 -10.75 2.73
C THR A 263 -1.85 -9.36 2.39
N CYS A 264 -0.84 -8.86 3.11
CA CYS A 264 -0.24 -7.55 2.87
C CYS A 264 1.28 -7.65 2.68
N ALA A 265 1.83 -6.71 1.92
CA ALA A 265 3.27 -6.53 1.79
C ALA A 265 3.89 -5.82 3.00
N MET A 266 5.22 -5.90 3.11
CA MET A 266 6.02 -4.97 3.90
C MET A 266 6.31 -3.72 3.06
N ASP A 267 6.11 -2.55 3.64
CA ASP A 267 6.30 -1.27 2.96
C ASP A 267 7.26 -0.38 3.74
N TRP A 268 8.07 0.38 3.01
CA TRP A 268 9.23 1.07 3.55
C TRP A 268 9.32 2.48 2.98
N VAL A 269 9.93 3.36 3.76
CA VAL A 269 10.34 4.71 3.35
C VAL A 269 11.70 5.04 3.94
N TYR A 270 12.40 6.02 3.37
CA TYR A 270 13.62 6.58 3.92
C TYR A 270 13.35 7.93 4.57
N VAL A 271 12.98 7.92 5.86
CA VAL A 271 12.89 9.15 6.69
C VAL A 271 14.25 9.60 7.23
N GLY A 272 15.29 8.78 7.02
CA GLY A 272 16.68 9.02 7.37
C GLY A 272 17.59 8.12 6.51
N ASN A 273 18.78 7.79 7.02
CA ASN A 273 19.73 6.93 6.30
C ASN A 273 19.25 5.47 6.21
N ASP A 274 18.52 5.00 7.23
CA ASP A 274 18.03 3.64 7.33
C ASP A 274 16.55 3.55 6.94
N PRO A 275 16.11 2.44 6.30
CA PRO A 275 14.72 2.28 5.92
C PRO A 275 13.84 2.08 7.16
N THR A 276 12.69 2.75 7.14
CA THR A 276 11.69 2.69 8.19
C THR A 276 10.41 2.07 7.64
N PHE A 277 9.79 1.18 8.42
CA PHE A 277 8.50 0.60 8.08
C PHE A 277 7.46 1.72 7.95
N TYR A 278 6.82 1.81 6.80
CA TYR A 278 5.85 2.85 6.50
C TYR A 278 4.43 2.47 6.97
N ASP A 279 3.56 3.47 7.10
CA ASP A 279 2.16 3.29 7.54
C ASP A 279 2.01 2.49 8.85
N VAL A 280 2.95 2.66 9.77
CA VAL A 280 2.89 2.08 11.13
C VAL A 280 1.58 2.40 11.86
N TRP A 281 0.95 3.54 11.52
CA TRP A 281 -0.35 3.93 12.05
C TRP A 281 -1.46 2.94 11.73
N VAL A 282 -1.38 2.25 10.59
CA VAL A 282 -2.36 1.25 10.14
C VAL A 282 -2.12 -0.11 10.77
N ALA A 283 -0.85 -0.51 10.82
CA ALA A 283 -0.46 -1.88 11.12
C ALA A 283 -0.63 -2.25 12.60
N ARG A 284 -1.21 -3.42 12.88
CA ARG A 284 -1.41 -3.94 14.24
C ARG A 284 -1.09 -5.42 14.32
N THR A 285 -0.20 -5.81 15.22
CA THR A 285 0.07 -7.23 15.50
C THR A 285 -1.13 -7.91 16.17
N LEU A 286 -1.11 -9.23 16.34
CA LEU A 286 -2.10 -9.94 17.15
C LEU A 286 -2.00 -9.64 18.66
N LYS A 287 -1.04 -8.83 19.10
CA LYS A 287 -1.04 -8.22 20.43
C LYS A 287 -1.76 -6.87 20.46
N GLY A 288 -2.36 -6.47 19.34
CA GLY A 288 -3.04 -5.19 19.18
C GLY A 288 -2.12 -3.98 19.15
N ASN A 289 -0.79 -4.15 19.08
CA ASN A 289 0.18 -3.03 19.07
C ASN A 289 0.65 -2.71 17.65
N THR A 290 1.22 -1.52 17.46
CA THR A 290 1.93 -1.13 16.23
C THR A 290 3.12 -2.05 15.93
N PHE A 291 3.67 -2.00 14.71
CA PHE A 291 4.81 -2.86 14.33
C PHE A 291 6.15 -2.41 14.92
N PHE A 292 6.32 -1.14 15.26
CA PHE A 292 7.39 -0.67 16.15
C PHE A 292 6.83 0.29 17.21
N ASP A 293 7.60 0.54 18.27
CA ASP A 293 7.15 1.39 19.37
C ASP A 293 7.18 2.86 18.98
N ILE A 294 6.09 3.56 19.26
CA ILE A 294 6.01 5.01 19.10
C ILE A 294 5.85 5.59 20.50
N PRO A 295 6.93 6.14 21.10
CA PRO A 295 6.88 6.73 22.43
C PRO A 295 5.94 7.94 22.50
N PRO A 296 5.56 8.40 23.71
CA PRO A 296 4.61 9.51 23.89
C PRO A 296 5.03 10.85 23.27
N ASP A 297 6.33 11.06 23.02
CA ASP A 297 6.85 12.24 22.31
C ASP A 297 6.80 12.09 20.78
N GLY A 298 6.22 10.99 20.28
CA GLY A 298 5.99 10.74 18.86
C GLY A 298 7.25 10.49 18.03
N ASN A 299 8.41 10.30 18.67
CA ASN A 299 9.65 10.09 17.94
C ASN A 299 9.73 8.69 17.29
N TRP A 300 10.58 8.54 16.28
CA TRP A 300 10.71 7.29 15.50
C TRP A 300 12.01 6.53 15.78
N ASN A 301 12.66 6.79 16.92
CA ASN A 301 13.98 6.22 17.26
C ASN A 301 13.95 4.69 17.43
N SER A 302 12.76 4.11 17.62
CA SER A 302 12.54 2.66 17.75
C SER A 302 12.09 1.99 16.45
N ALA A 303 12.04 2.71 15.32
CA ALA A 303 11.51 2.22 14.04
C ALA A 303 12.19 0.94 13.51
N TRP A 304 13.46 0.73 13.87
CA TRP A 304 14.23 -0.46 13.49
C TRP A 304 13.88 -1.71 14.33
N ASN A 305 13.29 -1.54 15.51
CA ASN A 305 12.98 -2.63 16.44
C ASN A 305 11.57 -3.17 16.19
N LEU A 306 11.35 -3.70 14.97
CA LEU A 306 10.07 -4.27 14.58
C LEU A 306 9.69 -5.46 15.47
N PHE A 307 8.40 -5.54 15.81
CA PHE A 307 7.75 -6.59 16.58
C PHE A 307 8.39 -6.82 17.98
N TRP A 308 8.96 -5.77 18.58
CA TRP A 308 9.65 -5.81 19.87
C TRP A 308 8.85 -6.45 21.01
N ASN A 309 7.51 -6.37 20.97
CA ASN A 309 6.60 -6.90 21.98
C ASN A 309 5.82 -8.15 21.52
N ASP A 310 6.14 -8.71 20.35
CA ASP A 310 5.49 -9.89 19.80
C ASP A 310 6.56 -10.86 19.28
N SER A 311 6.98 -11.79 20.15
CA SER A 311 8.07 -12.72 19.87
C SER A 311 7.79 -13.64 18.68
N GLU A 312 6.52 -14.03 18.46
CA GLU A 312 6.19 -14.93 17.36
C GLU A 312 6.21 -14.19 16.03
N SER A 313 5.58 -13.02 15.95
CA SER A 313 5.67 -12.16 14.75
C SER A 313 7.12 -11.79 14.46
N LYS A 314 7.92 -11.46 15.48
CA LYS A 314 9.35 -11.16 15.34
C LYS A 314 10.15 -12.35 14.78
N ARG A 315 9.93 -13.54 15.32
CA ARG A 315 10.61 -14.77 14.87
C ARG A 315 10.25 -15.09 13.42
N ARG A 316 8.97 -15.11 13.07
CA ARG A 316 8.51 -15.37 11.69
C ARG A 316 9.01 -14.31 10.72
N TYR A 317 9.00 -13.03 11.12
CA TYR A 317 9.59 -11.94 10.32
C TYR A 317 11.08 -12.16 10.06
N GLN A 318 11.87 -12.51 11.07
CA GLN A 318 13.31 -12.77 10.93
C GLN A 318 13.62 -13.98 10.04
N GLU A 319 12.72 -14.96 10.01
CA GLU A 319 12.79 -16.15 9.16
C GLU A 319 12.16 -15.93 7.77
N MET A 320 11.66 -14.72 7.48
CA MET A 320 10.95 -14.37 6.24
C MET A 320 9.71 -15.24 6.00
N LEU A 321 9.04 -15.68 7.07
CA LEU A 321 7.82 -16.48 7.03
C LEU A 321 6.57 -15.58 7.21
N PRO A 322 5.49 -15.83 6.46
CA PRO A 322 4.22 -15.12 6.66
C PRO A 322 3.70 -15.25 8.09
N PHE A 323 3.09 -14.21 8.65
CA PHE A 323 2.57 -14.20 10.02
C PHE A 323 1.23 -13.46 10.13
N GLN A 324 0.34 -13.91 11.03
CA GLN A 324 -0.97 -13.31 11.23
C GLN A 324 -0.89 -11.99 12.00
N VAL A 325 -1.76 -11.06 11.64
CA VAL A 325 -1.85 -9.72 12.25
C VAL A 325 -3.31 -9.34 12.47
N TYR A 326 -3.55 -8.35 13.33
CA TYR A 326 -4.90 -7.78 13.46
C TYR A 326 -5.22 -6.89 12.25
N ALA A 327 -4.28 -6.04 11.84
CA ALA A 327 -4.47 -5.15 10.69
C ALA A 327 -3.16 -4.93 9.93
N CYS A 328 -3.25 -4.85 8.61
CA CYS A 328 -2.21 -4.41 7.69
C CYS A 328 -2.87 -3.85 6.43
N TRP A 329 -2.14 -3.06 5.65
CA TRP A 329 -2.59 -2.63 4.32
C TRP A 329 -1.38 -2.25 3.49
N ASN A 330 -0.62 -1.27 4.02
CA ASN A 330 0.68 -0.85 3.51
C ASN A 330 0.61 -0.52 2.01
N GLY A 331 1.71 -0.70 1.27
CA GLY A 331 1.78 -0.43 -0.17
C GLY A 331 0.97 -1.39 -1.06
N ALA A 332 0.58 -2.56 -0.54
CA ALA A 332 -0.18 -3.56 -1.29
C ALA A 332 -0.92 -4.54 -0.36
N ALA A 333 -2.19 -4.80 -0.68
CA ALA A 333 -3.04 -5.77 -0.01
C ALA A 333 -3.79 -6.65 -1.01
N VAL A 334 -3.89 -7.95 -0.73
CA VAL A 334 -4.63 -8.91 -1.53
C VAL A 334 -5.67 -9.61 -0.65
N PHE A 335 -6.95 -9.54 -0.98
CA PHE A 335 -8.03 -10.09 -0.16
C PHE A 335 -9.14 -10.73 -1.00
N GLY A 336 -9.99 -11.54 -0.35
CA GLY A 336 -11.15 -12.12 -1.03
C GLY A 336 -12.24 -11.09 -1.28
N ALA A 337 -13.00 -11.21 -2.37
CA ALA A 337 -14.09 -10.27 -2.65
C ALA A 337 -15.33 -10.47 -1.76
N ALA A 338 -15.49 -11.63 -1.10
CA ALA A 338 -16.66 -11.93 -0.27
C ALA A 338 -17.04 -10.84 0.76
N PRO A 339 -16.10 -10.32 1.60
CA PRO A 339 -16.34 -9.17 2.50
C PRO A 339 -17.02 -7.97 1.83
N VAL A 340 -16.49 -7.55 0.68
CA VAL A 340 -16.96 -6.34 -0.03
C VAL A 340 -18.16 -6.61 -0.93
N LEU A 341 -18.48 -7.88 -1.19
CA LEU A 341 -19.73 -8.28 -1.84
C LEU A 341 -20.87 -8.54 -0.84
N GLY A 342 -20.59 -8.53 0.47
CA GLY A 342 -21.55 -8.87 1.51
C GLY A 342 -21.88 -10.37 1.56
N LEU A 343 -20.92 -11.22 1.20
CA LEU A 343 -21.04 -12.68 1.23
C LEU A 343 -20.37 -13.24 2.50
N PRO A 344 -20.88 -14.35 3.07
CA PRO A 344 -20.32 -14.94 4.28
C PRO A 344 -18.94 -15.57 4.04
N PRO A 345 -18.12 -15.72 5.11
CA PRO A 345 -16.83 -16.38 4.99
C PRO A 345 -16.97 -17.87 4.61
N PRO A 346 -15.95 -18.46 3.95
CA PRO A 346 -15.95 -19.89 3.63
C PRO A 346 -16.15 -20.74 4.89
N ASN A 347 -17.02 -21.74 4.82
CA ASN A 347 -17.32 -22.71 5.89
C ASN A 347 -18.08 -22.19 7.12
N LYS A 348 -18.62 -20.97 7.10
CA LYS A 348 -19.74 -20.60 8.00
C LYS A 348 -21.01 -20.63 7.15
N GLU A 349 -21.96 -21.51 7.49
CA GLU A 349 -23.32 -21.39 6.94
C GLU A 349 -23.84 -19.99 7.25
N ALA A 350 -24.70 -19.46 6.37
CA ALA A 350 -25.38 -18.19 6.60
C ALA A 350 -26.27 -18.31 7.84
N SER A 351 -25.66 -18.16 9.03
CA SER A 351 -26.38 -18.03 10.28
C SER A 351 -27.23 -16.77 10.14
N HIS A 352 -28.53 -16.90 10.37
CA HIS A 352 -29.53 -15.83 10.30
C HIS A 352 -29.27 -14.65 11.27
N THR A 353 -28.11 -14.61 11.92
CA THR A 353 -27.67 -13.60 12.89
C THR A 353 -26.40 -12.86 12.47
N VAL A 354 -25.67 -13.31 11.43
CA VAL A 354 -24.56 -12.50 10.91
C VAL A 354 -25.16 -11.47 9.97
N ASP A 355 -25.37 -10.29 10.51
CA ASP A 355 -25.64 -9.07 9.77
C ASP A 355 -24.63 -8.98 8.61
N SER A 356 -25.04 -9.45 7.42
CA SER A 356 -24.22 -9.56 6.20
C SER A 356 -24.06 -8.17 5.59
N ARG A 357 -23.69 -7.21 6.44
CA ARG A 357 -23.34 -5.86 6.04
C ARG A 357 -22.08 -5.97 5.20
N ARG A 358 -22.24 -5.54 3.95
CA ARG A 358 -21.14 -5.28 3.05
C ARG A 358 -20.05 -4.48 3.79
N ILE A 359 -18.84 -5.02 3.82
CA ILE A 359 -17.69 -4.29 4.36
C ILE A 359 -17.26 -3.27 3.31
N SER A 360 -17.04 -2.04 3.77
CA SER A 360 -16.55 -0.93 2.94
C SER A 360 -15.58 -0.10 3.77
N PHE A 361 -14.66 0.60 3.10
CA PHE A 361 -13.82 1.56 3.80
C PHE A 361 -14.68 2.66 4.41
N ARG A 362 -14.33 3.10 5.61
CA ARG A 362 -15.08 4.10 6.36
C ARG A 362 -14.16 4.87 7.30
N SER A 363 -14.62 6.03 7.76
CA SER A 363 -14.07 6.67 8.94
C SER A 363 -14.62 6.04 10.23
N ALA A 364 -14.04 6.44 11.36
CA ALA A 364 -14.46 5.98 12.68
C ALA A 364 -15.90 6.41 12.97
N ARG A 365 -16.67 5.53 13.62
CA ARG A 365 -18.00 5.85 14.16
C ARG A 365 -17.88 6.66 15.45
N GLN A 366 -18.97 7.29 15.88
CA GLN A 366 -19.00 7.98 17.17
C GLN A 366 -18.64 7.01 18.30
N GLY A 367 -17.65 7.38 19.11
CA GLY A 367 -17.14 6.56 20.23
C GLY A 367 -16.04 5.56 19.85
N GLU A 368 -15.87 5.25 18.56
CA GLU A 368 -14.82 4.39 18.04
C GLU A 368 -13.48 5.12 17.98
N CYS A 369 -12.38 4.37 18.07
CA CYS A 369 -11.06 4.94 17.84
C CYS A 369 -10.92 5.59 16.45
N HIS A 370 -10.42 6.82 16.40
CA HIS A 370 -10.04 7.47 15.13
C HIS A 370 -8.71 6.91 14.63
N VAL A 371 -8.78 6.03 13.63
CA VAL A 371 -7.63 5.42 12.94
C VAL A 371 -7.89 5.42 11.44
N GLY A 372 -6.86 5.09 10.65
CA GLY A 372 -6.98 4.98 9.20
C GLY A 372 -8.06 4.00 8.75
N GLU A 373 -8.65 4.29 7.59
CA GLU A 373 -9.69 3.44 6.99
C GLU A 373 -9.28 1.98 6.76
N PRO A 374 -7.99 1.61 6.54
CA PRO A 374 -7.65 0.21 6.36
C PRO A 374 -7.63 -0.55 7.70
N THR A 375 -7.30 0.12 8.82
CA THR A 375 -7.41 -0.48 10.15
C THR A 375 -8.88 -0.78 10.48
N LEU A 376 -9.78 0.15 10.14
CA LEU A 376 -11.23 -0.05 10.32
C LEU A 376 -11.77 -1.13 9.38
N PHE A 377 -11.25 -1.22 8.15
CA PHE A 377 -11.59 -2.30 7.23
C PHE A 377 -11.20 -3.68 7.79
N CYS A 378 -9.97 -3.84 8.30
CA CYS A 378 -9.55 -5.07 8.96
C CYS A 378 -10.39 -5.38 10.20
N LYS A 379 -10.73 -4.36 11.01
CA LYS A 379 -11.64 -4.52 12.16
C LYS A 379 -13.00 -5.08 11.73
N ASP A 380 -13.59 -4.52 10.68
CA ASP A 380 -14.88 -4.97 10.16
C ASP A 380 -14.76 -6.39 9.57
N MET A 381 -13.63 -6.73 8.92
CA MET A 381 -13.33 -8.10 8.49
C MET A 381 -13.29 -9.07 9.67
N TRP A 382 -12.56 -8.75 10.75
CA TRP A 382 -12.54 -9.57 11.97
C TRP A 382 -13.94 -9.79 12.54
N TRP A 383 -14.74 -8.74 12.63
CA TRP A 383 -16.12 -8.82 13.11
C TRP A 383 -16.99 -9.74 12.26
N ALA A 384 -16.84 -9.67 10.93
CA ALA A 384 -17.56 -10.53 10.00
C ALA A 384 -16.98 -11.96 9.90
N GLY A 385 -15.93 -12.28 10.67
CA GLY A 385 -15.31 -13.60 10.72
C GLY A 385 -14.23 -13.86 9.65
N PHE A 386 -13.72 -12.81 9.01
CA PHE A 386 -12.61 -12.83 8.05
C PHE A 386 -11.28 -12.46 8.74
N GLY A 387 -10.92 -13.18 9.80
CA GLY A 387 -9.77 -12.87 10.66
C GLY A 387 -8.41 -13.40 10.19
N LYS A 388 -8.35 -14.13 9.07
CA LYS A 388 -7.08 -14.67 8.54
C LYS A 388 -6.34 -13.62 7.73
N ILE A 389 -5.86 -12.59 8.43
CA ILE A 389 -5.11 -11.46 7.87
C ILE A 389 -3.63 -11.68 8.15
N ALA A 390 -2.78 -11.67 7.13
CA ALA A 390 -1.35 -11.93 7.28
C ALA A 390 -0.45 -10.93 6.55
N VAL A 391 0.75 -10.76 7.07
CA VAL A 391 1.84 -10.07 6.38
C VAL A 391 2.73 -11.09 5.70
N VAL A 392 3.17 -10.79 4.48
CA VAL A 392 4.10 -11.59 3.68
C VAL A 392 5.46 -10.86 3.65
N PRO A 393 6.40 -11.21 4.54
CA PRO A 393 7.63 -10.42 4.71
C PRO A 393 8.62 -10.52 3.55
N THR A 394 8.45 -11.50 2.65
CA THR A 394 9.24 -11.62 1.41
C THR A 394 8.98 -10.50 0.43
N VAL A 395 7.77 -9.90 0.47
CA VAL A 395 7.37 -8.81 -0.40
C VAL A 395 7.66 -7.47 0.27
N ASN A 396 8.66 -6.74 -0.25
CA ASN A 396 9.12 -5.45 0.28
C ASN A 396 8.97 -4.36 -0.78
N LEU A 397 8.24 -3.29 -0.46
CA LEU A 397 7.82 -2.22 -1.38
C LEU A 397 8.33 -0.84 -0.94
N GLU A 398 8.29 0.11 -1.87
CA GLU A 398 8.65 1.52 -1.71
C GLU A 398 7.97 2.34 -2.84
N TYR A 399 7.86 3.66 -2.69
CA TYR A 399 7.06 4.56 -3.55
C TYR A 399 7.82 5.22 -4.72
N SER A 400 9.08 4.86 -4.93
CA SER A 400 9.93 5.36 -6.01
C SER A 400 10.86 4.27 -6.52
N ASP A 401 11.23 4.31 -7.80
CA ASP A 401 12.16 3.32 -8.35
C ASP A 401 13.53 3.33 -7.65
N GLU A 402 14.04 4.52 -7.29
CA GLU A 402 15.35 4.66 -6.65
C GLU A 402 15.36 4.05 -5.24
N ALA A 403 14.40 4.42 -4.39
CA ALA A 403 14.37 3.90 -3.03
C ALA A 403 13.85 2.46 -2.98
N ALA A 404 12.96 2.04 -3.89
CA ALA A 404 12.63 0.62 -4.06
C ALA A 404 13.87 -0.19 -4.41
N LYS A 405 14.74 0.29 -5.32
CA LYS A 405 16.01 -0.39 -5.60
C LYS A 405 16.85 -0.55 -4.33
N LYS A 406 16.99 0.50 -3.50
CA LYS A 406 17.72 0.42 -2.22
C LYS A 406 17.10 -0.62 -1.28
N ILE A 407 15.77 -0.67 -1.20
CA ILE A 407 15.04 -1.69 -0.42
C ILE A 407 15.29 -3.09 -0.96
N LYS A 408 15.20 -3.31 -2.28
CA LYS A 408 15.47 -4.62 -2.89
C LYS A 408 16.92 -5.06 -2.72
N ASP A 409 17.88 -4.14 -2.81
CA ASP A 409 19.30 -4.42 -2.57
C ASP A 409 19.53 -4.84 -1.09
N LEU A 410 18.85 -4.20 -0.13
CA LEU A 410 19.00 -4.49 1.30
C LEU A 410 18.22 -5.72 1.76
N LYS A 411 16.94 -5.79 1.42
CA LYS A 411 15.97 -6.80 1.89
C LYS A 411 15.87 -7.99 0.95
N GLY A 412 16.34 -7.87 -0.29
CA GLY A 412 16.20 -8.89 -1.33
C GLY A 412 14.91 -8.75 -2.13
N TYR A 413 14.95 -9.29 -3.34
CA TYR A 413 13.76 -9.57 -4.15
C TYR A 413 12.97 -10.75 -3.58
N THR A 414 11.71 -10.87 -3.98
CA THR A 414 10.81 -11.91 -3.47
C THR A 414 11.34 -13.31 -3.80
N SER A 415 11.74 -13.52 -5.07
CA SER A 415 12.38 -14.74 -5.57
C SER A 415 13.49 -15.27 -4.66
N LYS A 416 14.40 -14.38 -4.20
CA LYS A 416 15.53 -14.74 -3.31
C LYS A 416 15.09 -15.56 -2.10
N TRP A 417 13.94 -15.20 -1.51
CA TRP A 417 13.44 -15.87 -0.31
C TRP A 417 12.65 -17.12 -0.65
N THR A 418 11.84 -17.06 -1.70
CA THR A 418 10.94 -18.16 -2.10
C THR A 418 11.64 -19.40 -2.65
N GLU A 419 12.89 -19.28 -3.12
CA GLU A 419 13.68 -20.42 -3.64
C GLU A 419 14.05 -21.44 -2.54
N SER A 420 14.28 -20.95 -1.32
CA SER A 420 14.74 -21.77 -0.18
C SER A 420 13.61 -22.15 0.80
N GLU A 421 12.36 -21.87 0.45
CA GLU A 421 11.24 -22.07 1.37
C GLU A 421 10.89 -23.56 1.56
N SER A 422 10.85 -23.98 2.83
CA SER A 422 10.24 -25.25 3.21
C SER A 422 8.72 -25.08 3.32
N LYS A 423 7.96 -25.96 2.65
CA LYS A 423 6.48 -25.92 2.67
C LYS A 423 5.90 -26.10 4.07
N ASP A 424 6.60 -26.80 4.95
CA ASP A 424 6.10 -27.11 6.30
C ASP A 424 6.21 -25.91 7.25
N SER A 425 7.23 -25.07 7.13
CA SER A 425 7.39 -23.87 7.97
C SER A 425 6.55 -22.67 7.50
N LEU A 426 6.15 -22.66 6.23
CA LEU A 426 5.37 -21.57 5.63
C LEU A 426 3.97 -21.42 6.22
N ARG A 427 3.37 -22.50 6.74
CA ARG A 427 1.99 -22.47 7.21
C ARG A 427 1.84 -21.59 8.46
N ILE A 428 0.81 -20.74 8.43
CA ILE A 428 0.40 -19.96 9.60
C ILE A 428 -0.52 -20.82 10.46
N GLU A 429 -0.21 -20.91 11.74
CA GLU A 429 -1.15 -21.38 12.76
C GLU A 429 -2.07 -20.22 13.14
N TRP A 430 -3.29 -20.23 12.59
CA TRP A 430 -4.23 -19.12 12.73
C TRP A 430 -4.85 -19.06 14.12
N ALA A 431 -4.72 -17.92 14.80
CA ALA A 431 -5.56 -17.55 15.93
C ALA A 431 -7.00 -17.31 15.44
N SER A 432 -7.97 -17.90 16.13
CA SER A 432 -9.39 -17.77 15.79
C SER A 432 -10.01 -16.46 16.28
N GLU A 433 -9.48 -15.90 17.36
CA GLU A 433 -9.99 -14.68 17.99
C GLU A 433 -9.01 -13.50 17.78
N PRO A 434 -9.52 -12.27 17.59
CA PRO A 434 -8.71 -11.06 17.61
C PRO A 434 -8.19 -10.76 19.03
N PRO A 435 -7.20 -9.87 19.19
CA PRO A 435 -6.79 -9.40 20.51
C PRO A 435 -7.95 -8.72 21.24
N GLU A 436 -8.05 -8.91 22.56
CA GLU A 436 -9.07 -8.25 23.40
C GLU A 436 -9.05 -6.72 23.27
N ASN A 437 -7.84 -6.16 23.19
CA ASN A 437 -7.62 -4.72 23.05
C ASN A 437 -6.67 -4.42 21.90
N VAL A 438 -6.91 -3.30 21.22
CA VAL A 438 -6.07 -2.78 20.15
C VAL A 438 -5.65 -1.35 20.52
N LYS A 439 -4.40 -1.03 20.18
CA LYS A 439 -3.82 0.29 20.38
C LYS A 439 -4.49 1.30 19.46
N CYS A 440 -5.30 2.15 20.09
CA CYS A 440 -5.88 3.34 19.51
C CYS A 440 -4.84 4.45 19.49
N MET A 441 -4.68 5.10 18.34
CA MET A 441 -3.63 6.09 18.13
C MET A 441 -4.13 7.21 17.21
N PRO A 442 -5.12 8.03 17.63
CA PRO A 442 -5.58 9.18 16.83
C PRO A 442 -4.48 10.20 16.57
N GLY A 443 -3.47 10.27 17.46
CA GLY A 443 -2.29 11.10 17.37
C GLY A 443 -1.06 10.32 17.83
N TRP A 444 0.15 10.79 17.53
CA TRP A 444 1.35 10.16 18.09
C TRP A 444 1.46 10.39 19.60
N GLU A 445 0.96 11.52 20.10
CA GLU A 445 0.98 11.85 21.54
C GLU A 445 -0.25 11.29 22.28
N ASN A 446 -1.32 10.99 21.55
CA ASN A 446 -2.58 10.48 22.11
C ASN A 446 -2.75 9.00 21.75
N GLN A 447 -2.28 8.13 22.63
CA GLN A 447 -2.32 6.68 22.45
C GLN A 447 -3.03 6.02 23.64
N SER A 448 -3.88 5.05 23.37
CA SER A 448 -4.62 4.32 24.40
C SER A 448 -4.92 2.89 23.98
N TRP A 449 -5.12 1.99 24.94
CA TRP A 449 -5.64 0.65 24.67
C TRP A 449 -7.16 0.69 24.76
N ARG A 450 -7.84 0.21 23.72
CA ARG A 450 -9.30 0.17 23.67
C ARG A 450 -9.78 -1.20 23.20
N PRO A 451 -10.99 -1.64 23.58
CA PRO A 451 -11.55 -2.91 23.11
C PRO A 451 -11.55 -2.96 21.57
N TRP A 452 -11.18 -4.10 21.00
CA TRP A 452 -11.08 -4.21 19.52
C TRP A 452 -12.43 -4.02 18.83
N ASN A 453 -13.52 -4.37 19.50
CA ASN A 453 -14.89 -4.39 18.97
C ASN A 453 -15.72 -3.13 19.35
N GLU A 454 -15.09 -2.02 19.75
CA GLU A 454 -15.83 -0.78 20.03
C GLU A 454 -16.84 -0.43 18.92
N THR A 455 -18.07 -0.07 19.28
CA THR A 455 -19.17 0.29 18.33
C THR A 455 -19.65 -0.82 17.39
N LEU A 456 -19.23 -2.06 17.65
CA LEU A 456 -19.74 -3.27 17.02
C LEU A 456 -20.60 -3.98 18.08
N GLU A 457 -21.90 -3.71 18.07
CA GLU A 457 -22.87 -4.38 18.95
C GLU A 457 -23.29 -5.71 18.31
N GLU A 458 -23.52 -6.72 19.16
CA GLU A 458 -23.95 -8.09 18.79
C GLU A 458 -25.33 -8.13 18.12
#